data_AF-A0A7R7D4L0-F1
#
_entry.id   AF-A0A7R7D4L0-F1
#
_cell.length_a   1.000
_cell.length_b   1.000
_cell.length_c   1.000
_cell.angle_alpha   90.00
_cell.angle_beta   90.00
_cell.angle_gamma   90.00
#
_symmetry.space_group_name_H-M   'P 1'
#
loop_
_entity.id
_entity.type
_entity.pdbx_description
1 polymer ?
#
loop_
_entity_poly.entity_id
_entity_poly.type
_entity_poly.pdbx_seq_one_letter_code
_entity_poly.pdbx_strand_id
1 'polypeptide(L)'
;ALGTITTLSSYHWILAWIGLEINTLAIIPLMTKTPHPRAIEAATKYFLTQAAASALILFASTINAWLTGEWAINTQISPAPSILLSIALCMKLGIAPFHFWLPEVLQGLTLQTGLVTSTWQKIAPMALLIQLSNSVNLNLMLILGLLSTVVGGWGGINQTQIRKVLAFSSIAHLGWMVAILKISPELTLMNFLLYILMTLTLFMTFMSLCTKNIYELSTAWSKSPTLSALSLLSLL
;
A
#
# COMPACT_ATOMS: atom_id res chain seq x y z
N ALA A 1 -5.74 -13.41 5.25
CA ALA A 1 -4.66 -14.41 5.29
C ALA A 1 -4.61 -15.25 4.02
N LEU A 2 -5.66 -15.99 3.66
CA LEU A 2 -5.67 -16.85 2.47
C LEU A 2 -5.29 -16.10 1.18
N GLY A 3 -5.91 -14.96 0.88
CA GLY A 3 -5.60 -14.20 -0.34
C GLY A 3 -4.12 -13.79 -0.46
N THR A 4 -3.50 -13.31 0.62
CA THR A 4 -2.08 -12.95 0.59
C THR A 4 -1.17 -14.18 0.48
N ILE A 5 -1.51 -15.28 1.14
CA ILE A 5 -0.73 -16.52 1.04
C ILE A 5 -0.81 -17.09 -0.37
N THR A 6 -1.99 -17.12 -1.00
CA THR A 6 -2.14 -17.62 -2.37
C THR A 6 -1.36 -16.78 -3.37
N THR A 7 -1.27 -15.46 -3.19
CA THR A 7 -0.40 -14.63 -4.05
C THR A 7 1.09 -14.90 -3.86
N LEU A 8 1.52 -15.20 -2.63
CA LEU A 8 2.94 -15.42 -2.34
C LEU A 8 3.42 -16.80 -2.82
N SER A 9 2.55 -17.80 -2.77
CA SER A 9 2.86 -19.16 -3.21
C SER A 9 2.56 -19.42 -4.68
N SER A 10 1.90 -18.48 -5.38
CA SER A 10 1.53 -18.67 -6.78
C SER A 10 2.73 -18.54 -7.72
N TYR A 11 2.81 -19.45 -8.69
CA TYR A 11 3.70 -19.35 -9.84
C TYR A 11 2.96 -18.93 -11.13
N HIS A 12 1.63 -18.80 -11.06
CA HIS A 12 0.76 -18.56 -12.21
C HIS A 12 -0.01 -17.24 -12.04
N TRP A 13 -0.01 -16.37 -13.05
CA TRP A 13 -0.61 -15.02 -12.99
C TRP A 13 -2.08 -15.01 -12.57
N ILE A 14 -2.89 -15.94 -13.10
CA ILE A 14 -4.31 -16.04 -12.72
C ILE A 14 -4.47 -16.37 -11.23
N LEU A 15 -3.62 -17.23 -10.65
CA LEU A 15 -3.69 -17.57 -9.24
C LEU A 15 -3.27 -16.38 -8.35
N ALA A 16 -2.22 -15.64 -8.76
CA ALA A 16 -1.84 -14.39 -8.13
C ALA A 16 -2.99 -13.36 -8.18
N TRP A 17 -3.66 -13.23 -9.32
CA TRP A 17 -4.81 -12.35 -9.47
C TRP A 17 -5.97 -12.75 -8.54
N ILE A 18 -6.31 -14.05 -8.47
CA ILE A 18 -7.35 -14.56 -7.55
C ILE A 18 -6.98 -14.22 -6.09
N GLY A 19 -5.72 -14.40 -5.68
CA GLY A 19 -5.30 -14.05 -4.33
C GLY A 19 -5.44 -12.56 -4.03
N LEU A 20 -5.11 -11.70 -5.00
CA LEU A 20 -5.32 -10.26 -4.88
C LEU A 20 -6.81 -9.88 -4.77
N GLU A 21 -7.70 -10.56 -5.50
CA GLU A 21 -9.15 -10.30 -5.44
C GLU A 21 -9.80 -10.82 -4.15
N ILE A 22 -9.34 -11.97 -3.64
CA ILE A 22 -9.77 -12.43 -2.32
C ILE A 22 -9.39 -11.39 -1.26
N ASN A 23 -8.23 -10.74 -1.40
CA ASN A 23 -7.78 -9.72 -0.45
C ASN A 23 -8.62 -8.44 -0.51
N THR A 24 -9.00 -7.98 -1.70
CA THR A 24 -9.85 -6.80 -1.90
C THR A 24 -11.26 -7.04 -1.40
N LEU A 25 -11.86 -8.19 -1.70
CA LEU A 25 -13.22 -8.51 -1.26
C LEU A 25 -13.29 -8.75 0.24
N ALA A 26 -12.29 -9.41 0.84
CA ALA A 26 -12.30 -9.73 2.27
C ALA A 26 -12.18 -8.50 3.18
N ILE A 27 -11.57 -7.40 2.71
CA ILE A 27 -11.41 -6.20 3.55
C ILE A 27 -12.63 -5.28 3.53
N ILE A 28 -13.49 -5.33 2.51
CA ILE A 28 -14.66 -4.43 2.39
C ILE A 28 -15.60 -4.55 3.60
N PRO A 29 -16.00 -5.75 4.07
CA PRO A 29 -16.84 -5.88 5.27
C PRO A 29 -16.16 -5.32 6.54
N LEU A 30 -14.83 -5.40 6.61
CA LEU A 30 -14.05 -4.83 7.70
C LEU A 30 -14.15 -3.29 7.68
N MET A 31 -14.07 -2.69 6.49
CA MET A 31 -14.20 -1.24 6.29
C MET A 31 -15.59 -0.72 6.69
N THR A 32 -16.65 -1.46 6.37
CA THR A 32 -18.05 -1.07 6.64
C THR A 32 -18.60 -1.65 7.95
N LYS A 33 -17.74 -2.12 8.87
CA LYS A 33 -18.16 -2.73 10.14
C LYS A 33 -19.13 -1.84 10.93
N THR A 34 -18.89 -0.53 10.94
CA THR A 34 -19.82 0.47 11.48
C THR A 34 -20.49 1.20 10.31
N PRO A 35 -21.81 1.06 10.11
CA PRO A 35 -22.50 1.71 8.99
C PRO A 35 -22.56 3.22 9.23
N HIS A 36 -21.57 3.94 8.70
CA HIS A 36 -21.47 5.39 8.72
C HIS A 36 -21.16 5.87 7.29
N PRO A 37 -21.72 7.01 6.82
CA PRO A 37 -21.54 7.46 5.44
C PRO A 37 -20.07 7.56 5.02
N ARG A 38 -19.19 8.05 5.89
CA ARG A 38 -17.73 8.08 5.62
C ARG A 38 -17.09 6.71 5.44
N ALA A 39 -17.55 5.69 6.18
CA ALA A 39 -17.03 4.33 6.05
C ALA A 39 -17.48 3.70 4.73
N ILE A 40 -18.73 3.98 4.32
CA ILE A 40 -19.28 3.56 3.03
C ILE A 40 -18.53 4.24 1.89
N GLU A 41 -18.31 5.56 1.96
CA GLU A 41 -17.54 6.31 0.96
C GLU A 41 -16.09 5.82 0.85
N ALA A 42 -15.44 5.52 1.98
CA ALA A 42 -14.10 4.93 1.97
C ALA A 42 -14.10 3.53 1.31
N ALA A 43 -15.07 2.68 1.64
CA ALA A 43 -15.18 1.36 1.06
C ALA A 43 -15.45 1.41 -0.46
N THR A 44 -16.31 2.32 -0.93
CA THR A 44 -16.59 2.47 -2.37
C THR A 44 -15.38 3.01 -3.13
N LYS A 45 -14.67 4.02 -2.61
CA LYS A 45 -13.43 4.52 -3.21
C LYS A 45 -12.36 3.43 -3.29
N TYR A 46 -12.17 2.67 -2.22
CA TYR A 46 -11.24 1.55 -2.21
C TYR A 46 -11.62 0.48 -3.24
N PHE A 47 -12.90 0.07 -3.26
CA PHE A 47 -13.35 -0.97 -4.18
C PHE A 47 -13.13 -0.56 -5.65
N LEU A 48 -13.54 0.65 -6.04
CA LEU A 48 -13.42 1.11 -7.42
C LEU A 48 -11.96 1.20 -7.88
N THR A 49 -11.05 1.73 -7.05
CA THR A 49 -9.64 1.82 -7.43
C THR A 49 -8.98 0.46 -7.49
N GLN A 50 -9.28 -0.44 -6.55
CA GLN A 50 -8.68 -1.76 -6.51
C GLN A 50 -9.22 -2.69 -7.61
N ALA A 51 -10.48 -2.55 -7.99
CA ALA A 51 -11.10 -3.26 -9.11
C ALA A 51 -10.54 -2.78 -10.46
N ALA A 52 -10.32 -1.47 -10.62
CA ALA A 52 -9.65 -0.94 -11.82
C ALA A 52 -8.21 -1.47 -11.93
N ALA A 53 -7.48 -1.48 -10.81
CA ALA A 53 -6.13 -2.02 -10.76
C ALA A 53 -6.10 -3.53 -11.03
N SER A 54 -7.05 -4.31 -10.51
CA SER A 54 -7.09 -5.75 -10.76
C SER A 54 -7.48 -6.09 -12.20
N ALA A 55 -8.38 -5.32 -12.82
CA ALA A 55 -8.68 -5.44 -14.25
C ALA A 55 -7.44 -5.16 -15.12
N LEU A 56 -6.63 -4.15 -14.76
CA LEU A 56 -5.36 -3.87 -15.44
C LEU A 56 -4.33 -4.99 -15.25
N ILE A 57 -4.24 -5.61 -14.07
CA ILE A 57 -3.37 -6.78 -13.85
C ILE A 57 -3.79 -7.92 -14.77
N LEU A 58 -5.09 -8.23 -14.82
CA LEU A 58 -5.62 -9.30 -15.67
C LEU A 58 -5.31 -9.00 -17.15
N PHE A 59 -5.59 -7.77 -17.60
CA PHE A 59 -5.32 -7.33 -18.97
C PHE A 59 -3.82 -7.40 -19.33
N ALA A 60 -2.93 -6.98 -18.44
CA ALA A 60 -1.49 -7.08 -18.67
C ALA A 60 -1.02 -8.54 -18.75
N SER A 61 -1.56 -9.40 -17.87
CA SER A 61 -1.23 -10.83 -17.87
C SER A 61 -1.75 -11.59 -19.09
N THR A 62 -2.93 -11.23 -19.61
CA THR A 62 -3.48 -11.84 -20.84
C THR A 62 -2.68 -11.40 -22.07
N ILE A 63 -2.25 -10.14 -22.14
CA ILE A 63 -1.34 -9.68 -23.20
C ILE A 63 -0.02 -10.44 -23.14
N ASN A 64 0.54 -10.61 -21.92
CA ASN A 64 1.78 -11.37 -21.77
C ASN A 64 1.61 -12.82 -22.25
N ALA A 65 0.55 -13.50 -21.80
CA ALA A 65 0.25 -14.87 -22.20
C ALA A 65 -0.02 -15.00 -23.70
N TRP A 66 -0.62 -13.98 -24.34
CA TRP A 66 -0.83 -13.96 -25.79
C TRP A 66 0.51 -13.86 -26.56
N LEU A 67 1.48 -13.12 -26.02
CA LEU A 67 2.79 -12.93 -26.64
C LEU A 67 3.75 -14.11 -26.40
N THR A 68 3.78 -14.66 -25.19
CA THR A 68 4.75 -15.70 -24.79
C THR A 68 4.17 -17.11 -24.78
N GLY A 69 2.84 -17.25 -24.78
CA GLY A 69 2.16 -18.54 -24.64
C GLY A 69 2.13 -19.09 -23.21
N GLU A 70 2.67 -18.35 -22.23
CA GLU A 70 2.85 -18.83 -20.86
C GLU A 70 2.23 -17.89 -19.82
N TRP A 71 1.80 -18.47 -18.70
CA TRP A 71 1.21 -17.75 -17.55
C TRP A 71 2.13 -17.69 -16.32
N ALA A 72 3.39 -18.12 -16.47
CA ALA A 72 4.35 -18.13 -15.39
C ALA A 72 4.73 -16.71 -14.95
N ILE A 73 4.96 -16.53 -13.63
CA ILE A 73 5.37 -15.23 -13.06
C ILE A 73 6.89 -15.01 -13.21
N ASN A 74 7.69 -16.08 -13.16
CA ASN A 74 9.16 -15.99 -13.13
C ASN A 74 9.80 -15.76 -14.51
N THR A 75 9.02 -15.72 -15.58
CA THR A 75 9.55 -15.55 -16.93
C THR A 75 9.72 -14.08 -17.29
N GLN A 76 10.63 -13.79 -18.21
CA GLN A 76 10.83 -12.44 -18.68
C GLN A 76 9.58 -11.95 -19.42
N ILE A 77 9.02 -10.84 -18.94
CA ILE A 77 7.83 -10.21 -19.48
C ILE A 77 8.26 -9.21 -20.56
N SER A 78 7.53 -9.17 -21.67
CA SER A 78 7.74 -8.17 -22.71
C SER A 78 7.50 -6.74 -22.18
N PRO A 79 8.12 -5.70 -22.76
CA PRO A 79 8.15 -4.37 -22.15
C PRO A 79 6.77 -3.70 -22.01
N ALA A 80 5.85 -3.96 -22.93
CA ALA A 80 4.50 -3.39 -22.89
C ALA A 80 3.66 -3.91 -21.72
N PRO A 81 3.47 -5.25 -21.53
CA PRO A 81 2.77 -5.77 -20.37
C PRO A 81 3.51 -5.51 -19.06
N SER A 82 4.85 -5.45 -19.04
CA SER A 82 5.58 -5.14 -17.80
C SER A 82 5.28 -3.71 -17.31
N ILE A 83 5.17 -2.74 -18.22
CA ILE A 83 4.74 -1.37 -17.89
C ILE A 83 3.32 -1.37 -17.32
N LEU A 84 2.35 -1.98 -18.00
CA LEU A 84 0.95 -2.02 -17.54
C LEU A 84 0.83 -2.68 -16.17
N LEU A 85 1.51 -3.82 -15.99
CA LEU A 85 1.45 -4.58 -14.75
C LEU A 85 2.11 -3.81 -13.60
N SER A 86 3.22 -3.11 -13.87
CA SER A 86 3.85 -2.24 -12.88
C SER A 86 2.97 -1.07 -12.46
N ILE A 87 2.28 -0.42 -13.41
CA ILE A 87 1.32 0.67 -13.13
C ILE A 87 0.16 0.13 -12.29
N ALA A 88 -0.37 -1.04 -12.62
CA ALA A 88 -1.48 -1.65 -11.90
C ALA A 88 -1.12 -2.01 -10.45
N LEU A 89 0.06 -2.58 -10.21
CA LEU A 89 0.56 -2.82 -8.85
C LEU A 89 0.82 -1.52 -8.10
N CYS A 90 1.33 -0.49 -8.77
CA CYS A 90 1.51 0.84 -8.18
C CYS A 90 0.18 1.48 -7.76
N MET A 91 -0.87 1.29 -8.56
CA MET A 91 -2.23 1.71 -8.23
C MET A 91 -2.77 0.98 -6.99
N LYS A 92 -2.56 -0.35 -6.88
CA LYS A 92 -2.93 -1.14 -5.69
C LYS A 92 -2.20 -0.67 -4.42
N LEU A 93 -0.93 -0.29 -4.53
CA LEU A 93 -0.10 0.17 -3.41
C LEU A 93 -0.40 1.63 -2.99
N GLY A 94 -0.96 2.43 -3.89
CA GLY A 94 -1.25 3.86 -3.67
C GLY A 94 -0.06 4.77 -3.97
N ILE A 95 0.77 4.42 -4.95
CA ILE A 95 1.93 5.24 -5.37
C ILE A 95 1.45 6.37 -6.28
N ALA A 96 2.05 7.56 -6.17
CA ALA A 96 1.71 8.70 -7.01
C ALA A 96 1.97 8.39 -8.50
N PRO A 97 1.07 8.79 -9.43
CA PRO A 97 -0.07 9.70 -9.25
C PRO A 97 -1.35 9.05 -8.70
N PHE A 98 -1.40 7.73 -8.54
CA PHE A 98 -2.60 6.98 -8.12
C PHE A 98 -2.88 7.01 -6.60
N HIS A 99 -2.21 7.89 -5.87
CA HIS A 99 -2.22 7.97 -4.41
C HIS A 99 -3.52 8.56 -3.80
N PHE A 100 -4.36 9.24 -4.59
CA PHE A 100 -5.49 10.04 -4.07
C PHE A 100 -6.49 9.25 -3.22
N TRP A 101 -6.67 7.95 -3.49
CA TRP A 101 -7.58 7.12 -2.71
C TRP A 101 -7.09 6.89 -1.27
N LEU A 102 -5.77 6.82 -1.06
CA LEU A 102 -5.21 6.31 0.18
C LEU A 102 -5.47 7.24 1.39
N PRO A 103 -5.24 8.58 1.31
CA PRO A 103 -5.56 9.49 2.42
C PRO A 103 -7.06 9.57 2.74
N GLU A 104 -7.91 9.50 1.72
CA GLU A 104 -9.37 9.59 1.90
C GLU A 104 -9.93 8.32 2.53
N VAL A 105 -9.50 7.15 2.03
CA VAL A 105 -9.89 5.85 2.57
C VAL A 105 -9.44 5.74 4.02
N LEU A 106 -8.16 6.00 4.34
CA LEU A 106 -7.66 5.90 5.71
C LEU A 106 -8.43 6.82 6.68
N GLN A 107 -8.85 8.00 6.25
CA GLN A 107 -9.60 8.91 7.12
C GLN A 107 -11.02 8.42 7.44
N GLY A 108 -11.67 7.71 6.52
CA GLY A 108 -13.01 7.13 6.71
C GLY A 108 -13.02 5.86 7.55
N LEU A 109 -11.85 5.28 7.82
CA LEU A 109 -11.68 4.01 8.52
C LEU A 109 -11.37 4.19 10.02
N THR A 110 -11.58 3.11 10.79
CA THR A 110 -11.09 3.03 12.18
C THR A 110 -9.57 2.81 12.18
N LEU A 111 -8.88 3.11 13.28
CA LEU A 111 -7.43 2.90 13.35
C LEU A 111 -7.03 1.43 13.14
N GLN A 112 -7.84 0.49 13.64
CA GLN A 112 -7.59 -0.94 13.48
C GLN A 112 -7.69 -1.38 12.01
N THR A 113 -8.72 -0.94 11.29
CA THR A 113 -8.86 -1.27 9.86
C THR A 113 -7.84 -0.50 9.01
N GLY A 114 -7.51 0.72 9.42
CA GLY A 114 -6.41 1.50 8.86
C GLY A 114 -5.07 0.78 8.93
N LEU A 115 -4.73 0.18 10.07
CA LEU A 115 -3.51 -0.63 10.24
C LEU A 115 -3.48 -1.81 9.25
N VAL A 116 -4.60 -2.51 9.07
CA VAL A 116 -4.69 -3.63 8.10
C VAL A 116 -4.51 -3.11 6.66
N THR A 117 -5.09 -1.97 6.31
CA THR A 117 -4.92 -1.37 4.98
C THR A 117 -3.51 -0.87 4.72
N SER A 118 -2.81 -0.34 5.73
CA SER A 118 -1.46 0.20 5.56
C SER A 118 -0.39 -0.89 5.57
N THR A 119 -0.61 -2.02 6.25
CA THR A 119 0.36 -3.12 6.36
C THR A 119 -0.02 -4.32 5.49
N TRP A 120 -1.06 -5.05 5.88
CA TRP A 120 -1.43 -6.34 5.30
C TRP A 120 -1.77 -6.26 3.82
N GLN A 121 -2.50 -5.21 3.40
CA GLN A 121 -2.89 -5.02 2.00
C GLN A 121 -1.71 -4.70 1.08
N LYS A 122 -0.56 -4.27 1.62
CA LYS A 122 0.64 -3.96 0.81
C LYS A 122 1.54 -5.18 0.58
N ILE A 123 1.45 -6.23 1.40
CA ILE A 123 2.34 -7.40 1.33
C ILE A 123 2.28 -8.10 -0.04
N ALA A 124 1.07 -8.45 -0.48
CA ALA A 124 0.88 -9.20 -1.73
C ALA A 124 1.28 -8.39 -2.98
N PRO A 125 0.81 -7.15 -3.19
CA PRO A 125 1.25 -6.34 -4.32
C PRO A 125 2.76 -6.05 -4.31
N MET A 126 3.35 -5.82 -3.14
CA MET A 126 4.80 -5.58 -3.02
C MET A 126 5.63 -6.80 -3.40
N ALA A 127 5.22 -7.99 -2.95
CA ALA A 127 5.90 -9.23 -3.31
C ALA A 127 5.89 -9.49 -4.83
N LEU A 128 4.76 -9.26 -5.49
CA LEU A 128 4.68 -9.35 -6.95
C LEU A 128 5.59 -8.32 -7.63
N LEU A 129 5.62 -7.08 -7.12
CA LEU A 129 6.49 -6.02 -7.67
C LEU A 129 7.98 -6.38 -7.52
N ILE A 130 8.38 -7.01 -6.42
CA ILE A 130 9.75 -7.51 -6.19
C ILE A 130 10.08 -8.67 -7.13
N GLN A 131 9.18 -9.63 -7.32
CA GLN A 131 9.36 -10.74 -8.28
C GLN A 131 9.56 -10.23 -9.72
N LEU A 132 8.92 -9.11 -10.06
CA LEU A 132 9.02 -8.47 -11.36
C LEU A 132 10.24 -7.57 -11.55
N SER A 133 11.03 -7.32 -10.50
CA SER A 133 12.06 -6.28 -10.45
C SER A 133 12.96 -6.19 -11.69
N ASN A 134 13.36 -7.33 -12.25
CA ASN A 134 14.22 -7.40 -13.43
C ASN A 134 13.52 -6.94 -14.73
N SER A 135 12.22 -7.19 -14.88
CA SER A 135 11.43 -6.90 -16.10
C SER A 135 10.86 -5.49 -16.17
N VAL A 136 10.88 -4.78 -15.04
CA VAL A 136 10.31 -3.45 -14.89
C VAL A 136 11.17 -2.39 -15.60
N ASN A 137 10.53 -1.32 -16.09
CA ASN A 137 11.26 -0.19 -16.67
C ASN A 137 11.84 0.72 -15.58
N LEU A 138 13.16 0.99 -15.63
CA LEU A 138 13.87 1.81 -14.65
C LEU A 138 13.31 3.24 -14.59
N ASN A 139 13.13 3.86 -15.76
CA ASN A 139 12.71 5.26 -15.84
C ASN A 139 11.33 5.45 -15.23
N LEU A 140 10.42 4.50 -15.48
CA LEU A 140 9.08 4.52 -14.91
C LEU A 140 9.13 4.41 -13.38
N MET A 141 9.93 3.50 -12.83
CA MET A 141 10.07 3.35 -11.37
C MET A 141 10.67 4.58 -10.71
N LEU A 142 11.70 5.17 -11.30
CA LEU A 142 12.31 6.39 -10.76
C LEU A 142 11.34 7.57 -10.78
N ILE A 143 10.58 7.76 -11.86
CA ILE A 143 9.58 8.82 -11.96
C ILE A 143 8.48 8.63 -10.90
N LEU A 144 7.90 7.42 -10.79
CA LEU A 144 6.88 7.13 -9.79
C LEU A 144 7.42 7.27 -8.36
N GLY A 145 8.65 6.82 -8.11
CA GLY A 145 9.34 6.92 -6.83
C GLY A 145 9.56 8.37 -6.40
N LEU A 146 10.12 9.21 -7.28
CA LEU A 146 10.35 10.63 -6.98
C LEU A 146 9.04 11.42 -6.83
N LEU A 147 8.05 11.16 -7.69
CA LEU A 147 6.75 11.80 -7.56
C LEU A 147 6.10 11.46 -6.22
N SER A 148 6.17 10.20 -5.79
CA SER A 148 5.55 9.78 -4.53
C SER A 148 6.28 10.28 -3.29
N THR A 149 7.62 10.41 -3.31
CA THR A 149 8.34 11.05 -2.20
C THR A 149 8.00 12.53 -2.06
N VAL A 150 7.93 13.27 -3.16
CA VAL A 150 7.55 14.70 -3.17
C VAL A 150 6.11 14.88 -2.71
N VAL A 151 5.17 14.11 -3.28
CA VAL A 151 3.74 14.19 -2.93
C VAL A 151 3.49 13.75 -1.48
N GLY A 152 4.17 12.70 -1.02
CA GLY A 152 4.10 12.26 0.38
C GLY A 152 4.63 13.32 1.34
N GLY A 153 5.75 13.96 1.01
CA GLY A 153 6.33 15.04 1.80
C GLY A 153 5.41 16.26 1.90
N TRP A 154 5.04 16.86 0.76
CA TRP A 154 4.19 18.06 0.75
C TRP A 154 2.76 17.79 1.24
N GLY A 155 2.19 16.65 0.87
CA GLY A 155 0.84 16.27 1.26
C GLY A 155 0.70 16.07 2.78
N GLY A 156 1.75 15.58 3.45
CA GLY A 156 1.77 15.33 4.89
C GLY A 156 1.81 16.59 5.75
N ILE A 157 2.52 17.64 5.30
CA ILE A 157 2.73 18.88 6.09
C ILE A 157 1.41 19.59 6.41
N ASN A 158 0.44 19.55 5.49
CA ASN A 158 -0.83 20.27 5.62
C ASN A 158 -1.96 19.44 6.25
N GLN A 159 -1.65 18.37 6.99
CA GLN A 159 -2.67 17.51 7.61
C GLN A 159 -2.69 17.63 9.12
N THR A 160 -3.88 17.89 9.68
CA THR A 160 -4.12 17.87 11.13
C THR A 160 -4.62 16.52 11.66
N GLN A 161 -5.04 15.65 10.74
CA GLN A 161 -5.61 14.33 11.03
C GLN A 161 -4.51 13.27 10.99
N ILE A 162 -4.32 12.53 12.07
CA ILE A 162 -3.22 11.54 12.20
C ILE A 162 -3.30 10.49 11.10
N ARG A 163 -4.50 10.03 10.75
CA ARG A 163 -4.70 9.01 9.70
C ARG A 163 -4.26 9.49 8.32
N LYS A 164 -4.42 10.77 8.00
CA LYS A 164 -3.94 11.35 6.74
C LYS A 164 -2.42 11.56 6.77
N VAL A 165 -1.85 11.94 7.92
CA VAL A 165 -0.38 12.01 8.07
C VAL A 165 0.24 10.63 7.80
N LEU A 166 -0.32 9.57 8.40
CA LEU A 166 0.11 8.18 8.16
C LEU A 166 -0.10 7.72 6.70
N ALA A 167 -1.14 8.22 6.05
CA ALA A 167 -1.35 7.98 4.63
C ALA A 167 -0.19 8.52 3.79
N PHE A 168 0.15 9.79 3.98
CA PHE A 168 1.21 10.45 3.22
C PHE A 168 2.61 9.93 3.56
N SER A 169 2.87 9.54 4.81
CA SER A 169 4.12 8.84 5.14
C SER A 169 4.22 7.51 4.40
N SER A 170 3.12 6.75 4.28
CA SER A 170 3.11 5.51 3.50
C SER A 170 3.38 5.73 2.02
N ILE A 171 2.89 6.83 1.43
CA ILE A 171 3.14 7.19 0.03
C ILE A 171 4.63 7.51 -0.16
N ALA A 172 5.23 8.27 0.77
CA ALA A 172 6.66 8.59 0.72
C ALA A 172 7.56 7.36 0.87
N HIS A 173 7.29 6.50 1.86
CA HIS A 173 8.07 5.27 2.07
C HIS A 173 7.97 4.31 0.87
N LEU A 174 6.79 4.14 0.30
CA LEU A 174 6.64 3.36 -0.93
C LEU A 174 7.42 3.98 -2.09
N GLY A 175 7.49 5.31 -2.19
CA GLY A 175 8.30 5.97 -3.20
C GLY A 175 9.77 5.62 -3.13
N TRP A 176 10.35 5.61 -1.92
CA TRP A 176 11.73 5.16 -1.70
C TRP A 176 11.94 3.71 -2.09
N MET A 177 10.99 2.83 -1.79
CA MET A 177 11.09 1.42 -2.16
C MET A 177 11.02 1.24 -3.69
N VAL A 178 10.09 1.92 -4.35
CA VAL A 178 9.93 1.83 -5.80
C VAL A 178 11.16 2.35 -6.55
N ALA A 179 11.77 3.44 -6.07
CA ALA A 179 12.95 4.04 -6.69
C ALA A 179 14.15 3.07 -6.78
N ILE A 180 14.35 2.25 -5.75
CA ILE A 180 15.50 1.33 -5.66
C ILE A 180 15.20 -0.11 -6.15
N LEU A 181 13.94 -0.39 -6.49
CA LEU A 181 13.45 -1.74 -6.80
C LEU A 181 14.21 -2.47 -7.90
N LYS A 182 14.46 -1.78 -9.02
CA LYS A 182 15.19 -2.39 -10.13
C LYS A 182 16.70 -2.50 -9.87
N ILE A 183 17.25 -1.62 -9.02
CA ILE A 183 18.68 -1.57 -8.75
C ILE A 183 19.07 -2.66 -7.74
N SER A 184 18.31 -2.77 -6.66
CA SER A 184 18.54 -3.74 -5.60
C SER A 184 17.22 -4.10 -4.91
N PRO A 185 16.56 -5.20 -5.32
CA PRO A 185 15.30 -5.62 -4.70
C PRO A 185 15.47 -5.97 -3.20
N GLU A 186 16.65 -6.40 -2.77
CA GLU A 186 16.93 -6.69 -1.36
C GLU A 186 16.77 -5.44 -0.46
N LEU A 187 17.25 -4.27 -0.91
CA LEU A 187 17.06 -3.02 -0.17
C LEU A 187 15.58 -2.59 -0.14
N THR A 188 14.79 -2.92 -1.17
CA THR A 188 13.34 -2.69 -1.11
C THR A 188 12.66 -3.53 -0.07
N LEU A 189 13.05 -4.81 0.03
CA LEU A 189 12.51 -5.72 1.03
C LEU A 189 12.86 -5.25 2.44
N MET A 190 14.12 -4.86 2.67
CA MET A 190 14.58 -4.31 3.94
C MET A 190 13.75 -3.07 4.33
N ASN A 191 13.61 -2.10 3.42
CA ASN A 191 12.82 -0.90 3.66
C ASN A 191 11.34 -1.23 3.92
N PHE A 192 10.77 -2.21 3.21
CA PHE A 192 9.39 -2.64 3.41
C PHE A 192 9.16 -3.26 4.79
N LEU A 193 10.11 -4.07 5.28
CA LEU A 193 10.05 -4.63 6.64
C LEU A 193 10.15 -3.55 7.71
N LEU A 194 11.06 -2.60 7.56
CA LEU A 194 11.16 -1.44 8.47
C LEU A 194 9.87 -0.62 8.45
N TYR A 195 9.31 -0.36 7.28
CA TYR A 195 8.04 0.33 7.14
C TYR A 195 6.89 -0.39 7.87
N ILE A 196 6.77 -1.71 7.73
CA ILE A 196 5.73 -2.48 8.44
C ILE A 196 5.92 -2.37 9.95
N LEU A 197 7.15 -2.50 10.46
CA LEU A 197 7.44 -2.39 11.88
C LEU A 197 7.07 -1.01 12.43
N MET A 198 7.53 0.05 11.77
CA MET A 198 7.29 1.44 12.20
C MET A 198 5.81 1.83 12.11
N THR A 199 5.09 1.38 11.07
CA THR A 199 3.66 1.66 10.98
C THR A 199 2.86 0.87 12.01
N LEU A 200 3.22 -0.39 12.26
CA LEU A 200 2.56 -1.19 13.29
C LEU A 200 2.73 -0.55 14.67
N THR A 201 3.94 -0.12 15.04
CA THR A 201 4.17 0.56 16.32
C THR A 201 3.34 1.84 16.43
N LEU A 202 3.36 2.71 15.42
CA LEU A 202 2.60 3.97 15.44
C LEU A 202 1.09 3.75 15.55
N PHE A 203 0.50 2.88 14.71
CA PHE A 203 -0.93 2.59 14.80
C PHE A 203 -1.33 1.99 16.16
N MET A 204 -0.51 1.09 16.73
CA MET A 204 -0.76 0.53 18.06
C MET A 204 -0.69 1.60 19.15
N THR A 205 0.26 2.53 19.09
CA THR A 205 0.34 3.67 20.03
C THR A 205 -0.88 4.59 19.92
N PHE A 206 -1.34 4.91 18.72
CA PHE A 206 -2.53 5.77 18.54
C PHE A 206 -3.83 5.06 18.97
N MET A 207 -3.91 3.73 18.81
CA MET A 207 -5.03 2.95 19.31
C MET A 207 -5.10 2.94 20.85
N SER A 208 -3.98 2.79 21.54
CA SER A 208 -3.96 2.81 23.01
C SER A 208 -4.17 4.22 23.59
N LEU A 209 -3.73 5.27 22.88
CA LEU A 209 -3.99 6.67 23.25
C LEU A 209 -5.39 7.17 22.85
N CYS A 210 -6.11 6.44 22.01
CA CYS A 210 -7.39 6.85 21.41
C CYS A 210 -7.32 8.22 20.69
N THR A 211 -6.19 8.56 20.06
CA THR A 211 -5.97 9.86 19.41
C THR A 211 -6.26 9.79 17.91
N LYS A 212 -6.98 10.78 17.39
CA LYS A 212 -7.30 10.91 15.95
C LYS A 212 -6.72 12.19 15.33
N ASN A 213 -6.51 13.21 16.16
CA ASN A 213 -6.04 14.53 15.75
C ASN A 213 -4.72 14.89 16.44
N ILE A 214 -3.93 15.75 15.81
CA ILE A 214 -2.65 16.25 16.39
C ILE A 214 -2.88 16.92 17.76
N TYR A 215 -3.98 17.65 17.93
CA TYR A 215 -4.30 18.30 19.22
C TYR A 215 -4.55 17.28 20.35
N GLU A 216 -5.23 16.17 20.06
CA GLU A 216 -5.45 15.12 21.06
C GLU A 216 -4.13 14.45 21.42
N LEU A 217 -3.24 14.26 20.43
CA LEU A 217 -1.90 13.73 20.65
C LEU A 217 -1.05 14.64 21.54
N SER A 218 -1.11 15.97 21.38
CA SER A 218 -0.37 16.88 22.26
C SER A 218 -0.83 16.82 23.71
N THR A 219 -2.12 16.52 23.95
CA THR A 219 -2.66 16.34 25.30
C THR A 219 -2.44 14.94 25.88
N ALA A 220 -1.91 13.99 25.10
CA ALA A 220 -1.75 12.60 25.54
C ALA A 220 -0.62 12.41 26.56
N TRP A 221 0.36 13.32 26.58
CA TRP A 221 1.49 13.26 27.52
C TRP A 221 1.06 13.24 28.99
N SER A 222 0.00 13.99 29.34
CA SER A 222 -0.50 14.03 30.72
C SER A 222 -1.22 12.73 31.15
N LYS A 223 -1.72 11.95 30.19
CA LYS A 223 -2.45 10.69 30.47
C LYS A 223 -1.51 9.49 30.56
N SER A 224 -0.54 9.41 29.65
CA SER A 224 0.40 8.28 29.58
C SER A 224 1.77 8.75 29.07
N PRO A 225 2.61 9.31 29.96
CA PRO A 225 3.86 9.97 29.58
C PRO A 225 4.86 8.99 28.93
N THR A 226 4.94 7.76 29.44
CA THR A 226 5.85 6.72 28.91
C THR A 226 5.56 6.37 27.46
N LEU A 227 4.28 6.13 27.14
CA LEU A 227 3.86 5.78 25.79
C LEU A 227 4.04 6.95 24.83
N SER A 228 3.78 8.19 25.27
CA SER A 228 4.01 9.38 24.45
C SER A 228 5.50 9.60 24.15
N ALA A 229 6.39 9.38 25.13
CA ALA A 229 7.84 9.45 24.90
C ALA A 229 8.33 8.37 23.92
N LEU A 230 7.82 7.13 24.07
CA LEU A 230 8.12 6.04 23.13
C LEU A 230 7.58 6.32 21.72
N SER A 231 6.44 6.99 21.59
CA SER A 231 5.89 7.35 20.28
C SER A 231 6.79 8.35 19.53
N LEU A 232 7.41 9.29 20.24
CA LEU A 232 8.39 10.23 19.65
C LEU A 232 9.66 9.52 19.19
N LEU A 233 10.15 8.57 19.98
CA LEU A 233 11.27 7.71 19.59
C LEU A 233 10.97 6.88 18.34
N SER A 234 9.73 6.41 18.18
CA SER A 234 9.32 5.68 16.97
C SER A 234 9.13 6.54 15.72
N LEU A 235 9.25 7.86 15.82
CA LEU A 235 9.19 8.78 14.68
C LEU A 235 10.58 9.24 14.21
N LEU A 236 11.62 9.00 15.02
CA LEU A 236 13.04 9.20 14.69
C LEU A 236 13.59 7.97 13.95
#